data_AF-A0A1W2GZK1-F1
#
_entry.id   AF-A0A1W2GZK1-F1
#
_cell.length_a   1.000
_cell.length_b   1.000
_cell.length_c   1.000
_cell.angle_alpha   90.00
_cell.angle_beta   90.00
_cell.angle_gamma   90.00
#
_symmetry.space_group_name_H-M   'P 1'
#
loop_
_entity.id
_entity.type
_entity.pdbx_description
1 polymer ?
#
loop_
_entity_poly.entity_id
_entity_poly.type
_entity_poly.pdbx_seq_one_letter_code
_entity_poly.pdbx_strand_id
1 'polypeptide(L)'
;MLNQYVLISGRRKFRICEIEFYYKEVEGHHKDIYTHAHELQKSSGKWYQHGSGLDITCGNDKAYGGILIRALQELNEEGEEINYIYGPLKSLHILMENFGSVDKHEITFGLEKVHGGFITSESVLNATRVGLNPVHDKEMQQKMYRYFIFPQKPHDRKGEIIASLRGRIEDDKLKELFGWKTLPDPK
;
A
#
# COMPACT_ATOMS: atom_id res chain seq x y z
N MET A 1 -6.23 0.33 -8.65
CA MET A 1 -6.35 1.06 -7.35
C MET A 1 -5.52 2.35 -7.36
N LEU A 2 -4.18 2.29 -7.28
CA LEU A 2 -3.29 3.47 -7.07
C LEU A 2 -3.48 4.64 -8.07
N ASN A 3 -3.80 4.35 -9.34
CA ASN A 3 -3.98 5.36 -10.40
C ASN A 3 -5.45 5.63 -10.77
N GLN A 4 -6.40 4.98 -10.11
CA GLN A 4 -7.80 4.94 -10.59
C GLN A 4 -8.81 5.31 -9.52
N TYR A 5 -8.39 5.33 -8.25
CA TYR A 5 -9.28 5.58 -7.14
C TYR A 5 -8.62 6.55 -6.17
N VAL A 6 -9.45 7.35 -5.53
CA VAL A 6 -9.12 8.10 -4.32
C VAL A 6 -9.91 7.54 -3.16
N LEU A 7 -9.28 7.50 -1.99
CA LEU A 7 -9.92 7.21 -0.72
C LEU A 7 -10.46 8.51 -0.16
N ILE A 8 -11.77 8.57 0.00
CA ILE A 8 -12.47 9.65 0.68
C ILE A 8 -12.45 9.35 2.18
N SER A 9 -12.02 10.32 2.99
CA SER A 9 -12.23 10.31 4.43
C SER A 9 -12.72 11.66 4.91
N GLY A 10 -13.98 11.70 5.35
CA GLY A 10 -14.69 12.94 5.66
C GLY A 10 -14.77 13.82 4.41
N ARG A 11 -14.11 14.98 4.46
CA ARG A 11 -14.03 15.96 3.35
C ARG A 11 -12.72 15.90 2.57
N ARG A 12 -11.80 15.02 2.95
CA ARG A 12 -10.46 14.95 2.34
C ARG A 12 -10.39 13.78 1.36
N LYS A 13 -9.59 13.98 0.32
CA LYS A 13 -9.33 13.02 -0.75
C LYS A 13 -7.89 12.56 -0.65
N PHE A 14 -7.68 11.25 -0.65
CA PHE A 14 -6.35 10.65 -0.56
C PHE A 14 -6.12 9.68 -1.72
N ARG A 15 -5.06 9.87 -2.49
CA ARG A 15 -4.58 8.83 -3.40
C ARG A 15 -3.79 7.80 -2.60
N ILE A 16 -4.07 6.52 -2.80
CA ILE A 16 -3.26 5.43 -2.25
C ILE A 16 -1.98 5.32 -3.09
N CYS A 17 -0.82 5.44 -2.42
CA CYS A 17 0.48 5.50 -3.09
C CYS A 17 1.34 4.25 -2.87
N GLU A 18 1.09 3.49 -1.81
CA GLU A 18 1.81 2.25 -1.52
C GLU A 18 0.91 1.26 -0.78
N ILE A 19 0.99 -0.01 -1.18
CA ILE A 19 0.26 -1.14 -0.58
C ILE A 19 1.10 -2.41 -0.46
N GLU A 20 0.70 -3.30 0.43
CA GLU A 20 1.21 -4.68 0.52
C GLU A 20 0.05 -5.69 0.45
N PHE A 21 0.23 -6.75 -0.33
CA PHE A 21 -0.72 -7.87 -0.39
C PHE A 21 -0.34 -8.97 0.60
N TYR A 22 -1.37 -9.51 1.24
CA TYR A 22 -1.32 -10.69 2.09
C TYR A 22 -2.45 -11.62 1.66
N TYR A 23 -2.13 -12.84 1.26
CA TYR A 23 -3.13 -13.78 0.76
C TYR A 23 -2.78 -15.20 1.18
N LYS A 24 -3.69 -15.89 1.86
CA LYS A 24 -3.46 -17.23 2.38
C LYS A 24 -4.62 -18.14 2.03
N GLU A 25 -4.37 -19.11 1.16
CA GLU A 25 -5.32 -20.17 0.85
C GLU A 25 -5.46 -21.14 2.04
N VAL A 26 -6.68 -21.61 2.28
CA VAL A 26 -6.98 -22.57 3.36
C VAL A 26 -6.45 -23.96 2.99
N GLU A 27 -6.79 -24.44 1.80
CA GLU A 27 -6.44 -25.78 1.31
C GLU A 27 -5.48 -25.77 0.11
N GLY A 28 -5.02 -24.58 -0.30
CA GLY A 28 -4.21 -24.40 -1.51
C GLY A 28 -2.70 -24.37 -1.27
N HIS A 29 -1.96 -24.05 -2.34
CA HIS A 29 -0.50 -23.99 -2.33
C HIS A 29 0.03 -22.64 -1.88
N HIS A 30 -0.76 -21.56 -2.02
CA HIS A 30 -0.33 -20.24 -1.65
C HIS A 30 -0.59 -19.96 -0.16
N LYS A 31 0.36 -20.38 0.68
CA LYS A 31 0.29 -20.29 2.15
C LYS A 31 1.13 -19.14 2.68
N ASP A 32 0.72 -17.91 2.43
CA ASP A 32 1.39 -16.74 2.99
C ASP A 32 1.18 -16.66 4.50
N ILE A 33 2.15 -17.16 5.25
CA ILE A 33 2.12 -17.23 6.72
C ILE A 33 2.09 -15.85 7.40
N TYR A 34 2.40 -14.78 6.65
CA TYR A 34 2.38 -13.41 7.16
C TYR A 34 0.98 -12.78 7.11
N THR A 35 0.01 -13.46 6.50
CA THR A 35 -1.40 -13.05 6.52
C THR A 35 -1.96 -13.21 7.93
N HIS A 36 -2.62 -12.17 8.46
CA HIS A 36 -3.29 -12.21 9.76
C HIS A 36 -4.30 -13.36 9.90
N ALA A 37 -4.95 -13.73 8.79
CA ALA A 37 -5.96 -14.78 8.72
C ALA A 37 -7.13 -14.55 9.69
N HIS A 38 -7.54 -13.28 9.84
CA HIS A 38 -8.73 -12.93 10.61
C HIS A 38 -10.00 -13.30 9.84
N GLU A 39 -11.08 -13.71 10.50
CA GLU A 39 -12.30 -14.17 9.81
C GLU A 39 -12.89 -13.11 8.85
N LEU A 40 -12.78 -11.82 9.18
CA LEU A 40 -13.18 -10.74 8.26
C LEU A 40 -12.40 -10.76 6.93
N GLN A 41 -11.16 -11.25 6.92
CA GLN A 41 -10.34 -11.39 5.71
C GLN A 41 -10.81 -12.53 4.79
N LYS A 42 -11.81 -13.35 5.18
CA LYS A 42 -12.55 -14.23 4.25
C LYS A 42 -13.63 -13.50 3.44
N SER A 43 -13.74 -12.18 3.60
CA SER A 43 -14.58 -11.34 2.77
C SER A 43 -13.74 -10.50 1.82
N SER A 44 -14.41 -9.84 0.87
CA SER A 44 -13.78 -8.89 -0.04
C SER A 44 -14.43 -7.51 0.07
N GLY A 45 -13.63 -6.45 -0.03
CA GLY A 45 -14.09 -5.07 -0.02
C GLY A 45 -14.53 -4.54 1.35
N LYS A 46 -14.07 -5.15 2.45
CA LYS A 46 -14.31 -4.66 3.82
C LYS A 46 -13.07 -3.96 4.36
N TRP A 47 -13.27 -3.06 5.31
CA TRP A 47 -12.19 -2.44 6.07
C TRP A 47 -11.79 -3.34 7.23
N TYR A 48 -10.52 -3.67 7.33
CA TYR A 48 -9.98 -4.45 8.45
C TYR A 48 -8.83 -3.68 9.11
N GLN A 49 -9.10 -3.12 10.29
CA GLN A 49 -8.10 -2.44 11.11
C GLN A 49 -7.40 -3.44 12.03
N HIS A 50 -6.09 -3.35 12.12
CA HIS A 50 -5.28 -4.17 13.03
C HIS A 50 -4.07 -3.38 13.54
N GLY A 51 -3.26 -4.01 14.40
CA GLY A 51 -2.13 -3.34 15.07
C GLY A 51 -1.03 -2.83 14.14
N SER A 52 -1.06 -3.15 12.84
CA SER A 52 -0.06 -2.68 11.86
C SER A 52 -0.63 -1.68 10.87
N GLY A 53 -1.94 -1.46 10.81
CA GLY A 53 -2.56 -0.50 9.88
C GLY A 53 -3.99 -0.84 9.49
N LEU A 54 -4.34 -0.48 8.26
CA LEU A 54 -5.65 -0.67 7.66
C LEU A 54 -5.54 -1.48 6.38
N ASP A 55 -6.26 -2.59 6.33
CA ASP A 55 -6.41 -3.44 5.17
C ASP A 55 -7.74 -3.19 4.45
N ILE A 56 -7.73 -3.37 3.13
CA ILE A 56 -8.91 -3.72 2.35
C ILE A 56 -8.93 -5.24 2.22
N THR A 57 -9.99 -5.91 2.69
CA THR A 57 -10.09 -7.36 2.58
C THR A 57 -10.25 -7.81 1.13
N CYS A 58 -9.65 -8.94 0.77
CA CYS A 58 -9.67 -9.48 -0.59
C CYS A 58 -9.75 -11.01 -0.65
N GLY A 59 -10.25 -11.64 0.41
CA GLY A 59 -10.43 -13.09 0.47
C GLY A 59 -11.83 -13.57 0.11
N ASN A 60 -12.09 -14.83 0.44
CA ASN A 60 -13.35 -15.55 0.25
C ASN A 60 -13.40 -16.76 1.21
N ASP A 61 -14.39 -17.64 1.06
CA ASP A 61 -14.53 -18.83 1.92
C ASP A 61 -13.32 -19.78 1.87
N LYS A 62 -12.49 -19.70 0.82
CA LYS A 62 -11.32 -20.57 0.59
C LYS A 62 -9.99 -19.88 0.88
N ALA A 63 -9.98 -18.58 1.19
CA ALA A 63 -8.76 -17.83 1.40
C ALA A 63 -8.96 -16.59 2.27
N TYR A 64 -7.96 -16.31 3.09
CA TYR A 64 -7.83 -15.04 3.80
C TYR A 64 -7.05 -14.05 2.93
N GLY A 65 -7.54 -12.82 2.81
CA GLY A 65 -6.87 -11.78 2.01
C GLY A 65 -6.97 -10.39 2.63
N GLY A 66 -5.87 -9.65 2.60
CA GLY A 66 -5.77 -8.25 3.01
C GLY A 66 -4.82 -7.46 2.11
N ILE A 67 -5.18 -6.21 1.84
CA ILE A 67 -4.36 -5.23 1.13
C ILE A 67 -4.06 -4.09 2.09
N LEU A 68 -2.86 -4.11 2.68
CA LEU A 68 -2.41 -3.11 3.65
C LEU A 68 -2.11 -1.79 2.95
N ILE A 69 -2.71 -0.70 3.42
CA ILE A 69 -2.41 0.66 2.96
C ILE A 69 -1.20 1.18 3.71
N ARG A 70 -0.17 1.62 2.98
CA ARG A 70 1.11 2.06 3.56
C ARG A 70 1.46 3.51 3.33
N ALA A 71 0.99 4.09 2.24
CA ALA A 71 1.22 5.50 1.96
C ALA A 71 0.02 6.14 1.27
N LEU A 72 -0.21 7.40 1.60
CA LEU A 72 -1.27 8.23 1.06
C LEU A 72 -0.69 9.56 0.57
N GLN A 73 -1.24 10.07 -0.52
CA GLN A 73 -1.04 11.44 -0.97
C GLN A 73 -2.37 12.16 -0.78
N GLU A 74 -2.38 13.18 0.07
CA GLU A 74 -3.52 14.07 0.24
C GLU A 74 -3.64 15.01 -0.96
N LEU A 75 -4.87 15.18 -1.46
CA LEU A 75 -5.16 15.96 -2.66
C LEU A 75 -6.04 17.17 -2.35
N ASN A 76 -5.80 18.28 -3.05
CA ASN A 76 -6.74 19.42 -3.12
C ASN A 76 -7.89 19.14 -4.11
N GLU A 77 -8.72 20.15 -4.35
CA GLU A 77 -9.86 20.03 -5.26
C GLU A 77 -9.46 19.97 -6.73
N GLU A 78 -8.23 20.35 -7.05
CA GLU A 78 -7.60 20.29 -8.37
C GLU A 78 -6.85 18.96 -8.60
N GLY A 79 -6.72 18.13 -7.56
CA GLY A 79 -6.03 16.84 -7.64
C GLY A 79 -4.51 16.92 -7.47
N GLU A 80 -4.01 18.05 -6.96
CA GLU A 80 -2.61 18.30 -6.66
C GLU A 80 -2.26 17.87 -5.23
N GLU A 81 -1.00 17.48 -5.01
CA GLU A 81 -0.52 17.06 -3.70
C GLU A 81 -0.50 18.22 -2.69
N ILE A 82 -1.20 18.04 -1.57
CA ILE A 82 -1.06 18.88 -0.38
C ILE A 82 0.02 18.32 0.55
N ASN A 83 0.00 17.00 0.75
CA ASN A 83 0.86 16.32 1.71
C ASN A 83 1.09 14.86 1.30
N TYR A 84 2.24 14.30 1.68
CA TYR A 84 2.57 12.89 1.49
C TYR A 84 2.76 12.19 2.84
N ILE A 85 1.88 11.23 3.12
CA ILE A 85 1.84 10.49 4.38
C ILE A 85 2.45 9.11 4.13
N TYR A 86 3.58 8.84 4.77
CA TYR A 86 4.28 7.57 4.65
C TYR A 86 4.26 6.78 5.96
N GLY A 87 3.81 5.53 5.89
CA GLY A 87 3.75 4.57 7.00
C GLY A 87 2.31 4.09 7.22
N PRO A 88 2.09 2.78 7.44
CA PRO A 88 0.72 2.23 7.51
C PRO A 88 -0.07 2.74 8.71
N LEU A 89 0.56 2.86 9.89
CA LEU A 89 -0.10 3.45 11.07
C LEU A 89 -0.35 4.95 10.92
N LYS A 90 0.55 5.70 10.27
CA LYS A 90 0.34 7.11 9.98
C LYS A 90 -0.79 7.31 8.97
N SER A 91 -0.91 6.41 7.99
CA SER A 91 -2.01 6.37 7.03
C SER A 91 -3.34 6.11 7.74
N LEU A 92 -3.41 5.12 8.64
CA LEU A 92 -4.60 4.90 9.45
C LEU A 92 -4.94 6.13 10.31
N HIS A 93 -3.96 6.72 10.97
CA HIS A 93 -4.16 7.88 11.83
C HIS A 93 -4.76 9.07 11.07
N ILE A 94 -4.15 9.48 9.95
CA ILE A 94 -4.65 10.62 9.17
C ILE A 94 -6.04 10.38 8.58
N LEU A 95 -6.39 9.12 8.29
CA LEU A 95 -7.73 8.76 7.82
C LEU A 95 -8.76 8.89 8.95
N MET A 96 -8.42 8.48 10.18
CA MET A 96 -9.30 8.57 11.34
C MET A 96 -9.47 10.00 11.86
N GLU A 97 -8.43 10.84 11.79
CA GLU A 97 -8.48 12.26 12.20
C GLU A 97 -9.56 13.08 11.47
N ASN A 98 -10.04 12.58 10.33
CA ASN A 98 -11.06 13.27 9.54
C ASN A 98 -12.49 13.00 10.00
N PHE A 99 -12.67 12.06 10.92
CA PHE A 99 -13.96 11.78 11.55
C PHE A 99 -14.18 12.79 12.68
N GLY A 100 -14.56 14.01 12.29
CA GLY A 100 -14.68 15.22 13.11
C GLY A 100 -14.83 15.02 14.63
N SER A 101 -16.07 14.99 15.13
CA SER A 101 -16.35 14.92 16.57
C SER A 101 -17.27 13.74 16.86
N VAL A 102 -17.21 13.20 18.08
CA VAL A 102 -17.93 12.00 18.53
C VAL A 102 -19.46 12.14 18.49
N ASP A 103 -19.96 13.37 18.43
CA ASP A 103 -21.38 13.74 18.33
C ASP A 103 -21.84 13.99 16.87
N LYS A 104 -20.92 13.92 15.90
CA LYS A 104 -21.26 14.00 14.47
C LYS A 104 -21.43 12.60 13.89
N HIS A 105 -22.62 12.33 13.37
CA HIS A 105 -22.98 11.02 12.83
C HIS A 105 -22.70 10.87 11.32
N GLU A 106 -22.20 11.91 10.64
CA GLU A 106 -21.85 11.84 9.21
C GLU A 106 -20.42 11.31 9.03
N ILE A 107 -20.31 10.07 8.55
CA ILE A 107 -19.03 9.43 8.23
C ILE A 107 -19.02 9.07 6.75
N THR A 108 -18.23 9.81 5.97
CA THR A 108 -17.92 9.45 4.58
C THR A 108 -16.56 8.76 4.56
N PHE A 109 -16.53 7.47 4.23
CA PHE A 109 -15.29 6.71 4.13
C PHE A 109 -15.40 5.63 3.05
N GLY A 110 -14.61 5.74 1.98
CA GLY A 110 -14.77 4.87 0.82
C GLY A 110 -13.84 5.18 -0.35
N LEU A 111 -13.71 4.22 -1.27
CA LEU A 111 -13.02 4.45 -2.53
C LEU A 111 -13.97 5.06 -3.56
N GLU A 112 -13.52 6.12 -4.22
CA GLU A 112 -14.20 6.75 -5.34
C GLU A 112 -13.35 6.63 -6.59
N LYS A 113 -13.97 6.24 -7.71
CA LYS A 113 -13.27 6.13 -8.98
C LYS A 113 -12.95 7.53 -9.51
N VAL A 114 -11.73 7.73 -9.93
CA VAL A 114 -11.30 9.01 -10.49
C VAL A 114 -11.77 9.16 -11.93
N HIS A 115 -12.26 10.35 -12.26
CA HIS A 115 -12.67 10.76 -13.60
C HIS A 115 -11.84 11.97 -14.07
N GLY A 116 -11.68 12.14 -15.38
CA GLY A 116 -11.25 13.42 -15.98
C GLY A 116 -9.85 13.92 -15.59
N GLY A 117 -8.83 13.06 -15.54
CA GLY A 117 -7.44 13.50 -15.34
C GLY A 117 -7.12 14.11 -13.97
N PHE A 118 -8.04 14.00 -13.00
CA PHE A 118 -7.90 14.53 -11.64
C PHE A 118 -6.67 13.99 -10.89
N ILE A 119 -6.15 12.81 -11.26
CA ILE A 119 -4.81 12.39 -10.83
C ILE A 119 -3.98 11.97 -12.03
N THR A 120 -2.67 12.23 -11.96
CA THR A 120 -1.71 11.73 -12.96
C THR A 120 -1.62 10.21 -12.91
N SER A 121 -1.50 9.56 -14.06
CA SER A 121 -1.19 8.14 -14.10
C SER A 121 0.30 7.92 -13.88
N GLU A 122 0.67 7.17 -12.85
CA GLU A 122 2.06 6.91 -12.50
C GLU A 122 2.48 5.48 -12.86
N SER A 123 3.77 5.26 -13.10
CA SER A 123 4.31 3.91 -13.24
C SER A 123 4.27 3.19 -11.90
N VAL A 124 3.63 2.01 -11.86
CA VAL A 124 3.55 1.18 -10.67
C VAL A 124 4.77 0.26 -10.61
N LEU A 125 5.57 0.39 -9.56
CA LEU A 125 6.67 -0.51 -9.25
C LEU A 125 6.23 -1.55 -8.21
N ASN A 126 6.93 -2.68 -8.18
CA ASN A 126 6.76 -3.68 -7.13
C ASN A 126 8.08 -3.99 -6.43
N ALA A 127 8.00 -4.42 -5.18
CA ALA A 127 9.13 -4.77 -4.35
C ALA A 127 8.77 -5.87 -3.36
N THR A 128 9.76 -6.38 -2.65
CA THR A 128 9.52 -7.21 -1.47
C THR A 128 8.81 -6.41 -0.38
N ARG A 129 8.01 -7.11 0.42
CA ARG A 129 7.32 -6.54 1.58
C ARG A 129 8.33 -6.22 2.69
N VAL A 130 7.99 -5.28 3.57
CA VAL A 130 8.85 -4.85 4.67
C VAL A 130 8.39 -5.41 6.01
N GLY A 131 9.32 -5.53 6.96
CA GLY A 131 9.00 -5.93 8.33
C GLY A 131 8.68 -7.42 8.53
N LEU A 132 8.80 -8.23 7.48
CA LEU A 132 8.60 -9.68 7.56
C LEU A 132 9.88 -10.37 8.06
N ASN A 133 9.75 -11.26 9.05
CA ASN A 133 10.87 -12.02 9.57
C ASN A 133 11.16 -13.22 8.65
N PRO A 134 12.31 -13.27 7.95
CA PRO A 134 12.62 -14.31 6.97
C PRO A 134 12.81 -15.70 7.58
N VAL A 135 12.94 -15.81 8.91
CA VAL A 135 13.03 -17.10 9.61
C VAL A 135 11.72 -17.90 9.47
N HIS A 136 10.57 -17.21 9.38
CA HIS A 136 9.29 -17.91 9.31
C HIS A 136 9.00 -18.46 7.91
N ASP A 137 9.21 -17.67 6.86
CA ASP A 137 9.07 -18.11 5.47
C ASP A 137 9.84 -17.19 4.54
N LYS A 138 11.07 -17.60 4.22
CA LYS A 138 11.95 -16.85 3.32
C LYS A 138 11.38 -16.73 1.91
N GLU A 139 10.66 -17.74 1.41
CA GLU A 139 10.10 -17.69 0.06
C GLU A 139 9.02 -16.62 -0.02
N MET A 140 8.09 -16.61 0.94
CA MET A 140 7.00 -15.62 0.99
C MET A 140 7.50 -14.23 1.31
N GLN A 141 8.56 -14.10 2.11
CA GLN A 141 9.18 -12.81 2.39
C GLN A 141 9.79 -12.17 1.14
N GLN A 142 10.34 -12.99 0.22
CA GLN A 142 10.95 -12.54 -1.02
C GLN A 142 9.96 -12.30 -2.17
N LYS A 143 8.67 -12.60 -1.99
CA LYS A 143 7.65 -12.30 -3.00
C LYS A 143 7.46 -10.79 -3.15
N MET A 144 7.25 -10.36 -4.39
CA MET A 144 7.14 -8.94 -4.78
C MET A 144 5.71 -8.43 -4.60
N TYR A 145 5.19 -8.54 -3.38
CA TYR A 145 3.81 -8.22 -3.03
C TYR A 145 3.61 -6.81 -2.45
N ARG A 146 4.65 -5.97 -2.50
CA ARG A 146 4.55 -4.54 -2.24
C ARG A 146 4.44 -3.79 -3.56
N TYR A 147 3.47 -2.90 -3.69
CA TYR A 147 3.26 -2.09 -4.90
C TYR A 147 3.22 -0.62 -4.54
N PHE A 148 3.89 0.22 -5.33
CA PHE A 148 3.97 1.65 -5.05
C PHE A 148 4.15 2.48 -6.32
N ILE A 149 3.82 3.76 -6.18
CA ILE A 149 4.09 4.85 -7.13
C ILE A 149 4.99 5.88 -6.45
N PHE A 150 5.51 6.84 -7.21
CA PHE A 150 6.40 7.90 -6.74
C PHE A 150 7.69 7.41 -6.04
N PRO A 151 8.58 6.66 -6.72
CA PRO A 151 9.83 6.10 -6.16
C PRO A 151 10.75 7.10 -5.43
N GLN A 152 10.65 8.39 -5.76
CA GLN A 152 11.41 9.45 -5.10
C GLN A 152 10.86 9.83 -3.72
N LYS A 153 9.57 9.59 -3.44
CA LYS A 153 8.93 9.82 -2.14
C LYS A 153 9.46 8.86 -1.06
N PRO A 154 9.23 9.11 0.24
CA PRO A 154 9.67 8.21 1.29
C PRO A 154 9.14 6.78 1.10
N HIS A 155 10.03 5.80 1.29
CA HIS A 155 9.74 4.37 1.29
C HIS A 155 10.68 3.68 2.30
N ASP A 156 10.17 2.71 3.07
CA ASP A 156 11.00 1.93 3.97
C ASP A 156 11.93 1.03 3.16
N ARG A 157 13.17 0.94 3.63
CA ARG A 157 14.20 0.05 3.08
C ARG A 157 14.41 0.25 1.57
N LYS A 158 14.51 1.51 1.11
CA LYS A 158 14.76 1.85 -0.32
C LYS A 158 15.92 1.07 -0.94
N GLY A 159 17.00 0.80 -0.20
CA GLY A 159 18.10 -0.01 -0.71
C GLY A 159 17.68 -1.45 -1.04
N GLU A 160 16.81 -2.06 -0.23
CA GLU A 160 16.25 -3.40 -0.48
C GLU A 160 15.27 -3.39 -1.67
N ILE A 161 14.47 -2.31 -1.82
CA ILE A 161 13.64 -2.10 -3.00
C ILE A 161 14.51 -2.11 -4.26
N ILE A 162 15.54 -1.28 -4.30
CA ILE A 162 16.46 -1.17 -5.44
C ILE A 162 17.12 -2.53 -5.71
N ALA A 163 17.63 -3.21 -4.67
CA ALA A 163 18.23 -4.53 -4.82
C ALA A 163 17.25 -5.56 -5.40
N SER A 164 15.98 -5.53 -5.00
CA SER A 164 14.93 -6.43 -5.52
C SER A 164 14.54 -6.14 -6.98
N LEU A 165 14.80 -4.92 -7.45
CA LEU A 165 14.52 -4.48 -8.83
C LEU A 165 15.70 -4.67 -9.78
N ARG A 166 16.92 -4.83 -9.26
CA ARG A 166 18.10 -5.12 -10.07
C ARG A 166 17.93 -6.42 -10.84
N GLY A 167 18.43 -6.44 -12.08
CA GLY A 167 18.23 -7.54 -13.03
C GLY A 167 16.86 -7.54 -13.72
N ARG A 168 15.91 -6.69 -13.29
CA ARG A 168 14.63 -6.45 -13.98
C ARG A 168 14.56 -5.06 -14.61
N ILE A 169 15.26 -4.10 -14.01
CA ILE A 169 15.37 -2.72 -14.46
C ILE A 169 16.86 -2.39 -14.53
N GLU A 170 17.28 -1.79 -15.64
CA GLU A 170 18.64 -1.30 -15.84
C GLU A 170 19.04 -0.29 -14.76
N ASP A 171 20.30 -0.37 -14.32
CA ASP A 171 20.82 0.43 -13.21
C ASP A 171 20.69 1.95 -13.46
N ASP A 172 20.89 2.42 -14.69
CA ASP A 172 20.74 3.84 -15.01
C ASP A 172 19.28 4.30 -14.93
N LYS A 173 18.34 3.43 -15.31
CA LYS A 173 16.91 3.71 -15.15
C LYS A 173 16.49 3.68 -13.67
N LEU A 174 17.09 2.79 -12.86
CA LEU A 174 16.87 2.79 -11.41
C LEU A 174 17.39 4.09 -10.77
N LYS A 175 18.56 4.58 -11.17
CA LYS A 175 19.09 5.87 -10.72
C LYS A 175 18.12 7.01 -11.03
N GLU A 176 17.62 7.07 -12.26
CA GLU A 176 16.63 8.06 -12.68
C GLU A 176 15.33 7.96 -11.87
N LEU A 177 14.73 6.77 -11.79
CA LEU A 177 13.47 6.53 -11.09
C LEU A 177 13.55 6.96 -9.61
N PHE A 178 14.63 6.60 -8.92
CA PHE A 178 14.77 6.88 -7.49
C PHE A 178 15.43 8.23 -7.20
N GLY A 179 15.95 8.93 -8.22
CA GLY A 179 16.66 10.21 -8.08
C GLY A 179 18.06 10.07 -7.46
N TRP A 180 18.75 8.96 -7.72
CA TRP A 180 20.03 8.61 -7.09
C TRP A 180 21.20 8.79 -8.06
N LYS A 181 22.34 9.29 -7.57
CA LYS A 181 23.57 9.43 -8.36
C LYS A 181 24.31 8.09 -8.50
N THR A 182 24.31 7.30 -7.43
CA THR A 182 24.90 5.96 -7.36
C THR A 182 23.89 5.04 -6.67
N LEU A 183 23.82 3.77 -7.07
CA LEU A 183 22.95 2.80 -6.43
C LEU A 183 23.67 2.16 -5.23
N PRO A 184 22.95 1.77 -4.16
CA PRO A 184 23.56 1.11 -3.03
C PRO A 184 24.05 -0.29 -3.46
N ASP A 185 25.07 -0.83 -2.81
CA ASP A 185 25.50 -2.20 -3.08
C ASP A 185 24.37 -3.19 -2.75
N PRO A 186 24.21 -4.27 -3.54
CA PRO A 186 23.26 -5.32 -3.20
C PRO A 186 23.72 -5.96 -1.89
N LYS A 187 22.81 -6.00 -0.90
CA LYS A 187 23.05 -6.72 0.36
C LYS A 187 22.70 -8.19 0.23
#